data_AF-A0A4Y7QJ79-F1
#
_entry.id   AF-A0A4Y7QJ79-F1
#
_cell.length_a   1.000
_cell.length_b   1.000
_cell.length_c   1.000
_cell.angle_alpha   90.00
_cell.angle_beta   90.00
_cell.angle_gamma   90.00
#
_symmetry.space_group_name_H-M   'P 1'
#
loop_
_entity.id
_entity.type
_entity.pdbx_description
1 polymer ?
#
loop_
_entity_poly.entity_id
_entity_poly.type
_entity_poly.pdbx_seq_one_letter_code
_entity_poly.pdbx_strand_id
1 'polypeptide(L)'
;MHESRVPDLPGELVPHDQAEYLKDQLANFCQLTNTKFPGSQPVSFSQSDLDRLENEDYWVCEKSDGVRVLMFIHTNLETNDQATYILDRLNHYRLQTGLYFPHHENPRMPLRSTVLDGELVIDVDPRTKQETLRFLAFDCLIVDNQNVMSRPLDKRYGRLKEWFYKPYSRMIRDHPHMLQNQPFDIKVKDMNFSYGVDKVFNEDIPRLQHGNDGLIYTCAQSPYVTGTDPKILKWKPPSENSIDFKLVLRFPPVLGRHGEPDYHAKPIFGLHVYTGGDKYDKYEPFDEMFMEDSEWERLKDSGEQIDDRIVEVHWEPRMQRWRMMRFRDDKPHGNFHGVVDNIIQSIKDGVEKEDLLARSNAIRTAWKARQGVQARATTAPQNQQPPPSQPQRLPQPPPLPIAKADLHYGPLQESRYSRVGGPAVVLGFNR
;
A
#
# COMPACT_ATOMS: atom_id res chain seq x y z
N MET A 1 14.30 -7.01 11.11
CA MET A 1 13.05 -6.30 10.81
C MET A 1 13.03 -5.06 11.69
N HIS A 2 12.92 -3.87 11.11
CA HIS A 2 12.61 -2.67 11.89
C HIS A 2 11.15 -2.81 12.35
N GLU A 3 10.89 -2.82 13.66
CA GLU A 3 9.52 -2.61 14.14
C GLU A 3 9.05 -1.27 13.61
N SER A 4 8.06 -1.30 12.73
CA SER A 4 7.42 -0.08 12.24
C SER A 4 6.81 0.67 13.42
N ARG A 5 7.25 1.92 13.61
CA ARG A 5 6.73 2.81 14.62
C ARG A 5 5.70 3.73 13.96
N VAL A 6 4.44 3.44 14.22
CA VAL A 6 3.33 4.32 13.80
C VAL A 6 3.47 5.64 14.59
N PRO A 7 3.61 6.81 13.93
CA PRO A 7 3.73 8.08 14.63
C PRO A 7 2.44 8.47 15.35
N ASP A 8 2.59 9.06 16.54
CA ASP A 8 1.54 9.85 17.15
C ASP A 8 1.28 11.11 16.32
N LEU A 9 -0.01 11.50 16.21
CA LEU A 9 -0.38 12.70 15.48
C LEU A 9 -0.06 13.96 16.29
N PRO A 10 0.78 14.88 15.78
CA PRO A 10 1.16 16.09 16.50
C PRO A 10 0.02 17.12 16.51
N GLY A 11 0.18 18.12 17.38
CA GLY A 11 -0.74 19.25 17.49
C GLY A 11 -1.96 19.01 18.37
N GLU A 12 -2.62 20.11 18.69
CA GLU A 12 -3.73 20.14 19.64
C GLU A 12 -5.03 19.74 18.95
N LEU A 13 -5.79 18.84 19.57
CA LEU A 13 -7.10 18.44 19.05
C LEU A 13 -8.04 19.65 19.05
N VAL A 14 -8.63 19.94 17.89
CA VAL A 14 -9.56 21.06 17.74
C VAL A 14 -10.87 20.74 18.46
N PRO A 15 -11.41 21.66 19.29
CA PRO A 15 -12.70 21.49 19.94
C PRO A 15 -13.85 21.22 18.94
N HIS A 16 -14.86 20.48 19.39
CA HIS A 16 -15.93 19.98 18.52
C HIS A 16 -16.64 21.08 17.71
N ASP A 17 -17.01 22.19 18.34
CA ASP A 17 -17.67 23.33 17.71
C ASP A 17 -16.83 23.96 16.59
N GLN A 18 -15.54 24.16 16.83
CA GLN A 18 -14.60 24.67 15.84
C GLN A 18 -14.34 23.64 14.72
N ALA A 19 -14.29 22.35 15.08
CA ALA A 19 -14.08 21.28 14.12
C ALA A 19 -15.25 21.15 13.13
N GLU A 20 -16.50 21.33 13.56
CA GLU A 20 -17.66 21.33 12.66
C GLU A 20 -17.58 22.49 11.65
N TYR A 21 -17.21 23.69 12.10
CA TYR A 21 -16.96 24.82 11.20
C TYR A 21 -15.87 24.50 10.17
N LEU A 22 -14.74 23.93 10.59
CA LEU A 22 -13.64 23.56 9.68
C LEU A 22 -14.07 22.48 8.68
N LYS A 23 -14.89 21.51 9.11
CA LYS A 23 -15.45 20.49 8.23
C LYS A 23 -16.36 21.10 7.17
N ASP A 24 -17.21 22.05 7.54
CA ASP A 24 -18.06 22.78 6.59
C ASP A 24 -17.22 23.59 5.60
N GLN A 25 -16.19 24.29 6.08
CA GLN A 25 -15.27 25.02 5.20
C GLN A 25 -14.57 24.07 4.22
N LEU A 26 -14.04 22.94 4.70
CA LEU A 26 -13.38 21.96 3.85
C LEU A 26 -14.35 21.37 2.82
N ALA A 27 -15.57 21.02 3.22
CA ALA A 27 -16.61 20.55 2.32
C ALA A 27 -16.95 21.59 1.25
N ASN A 28 -17.04 22.88 1.61
CA ASN A 28 -17.28 23.97 0.66
C ASN A 28 -16.12 24.13 -0.35
N PHE A 29 -14.86 24.11 0.10
CA PHE A 29 -13.71 24.16 -0.80
C PHE A 29 -13.70 22.96 -1.76
N CYS A 30 -13.97 21.76 -1.23
CA CYS A 30 -14.04 20.52 -2.00
C CYS A 30 -15.33 20.39 -2.84
N GLN A 31 -16.29 21.31 -2.69
CA GLN A 31 -17.62 21.27 -3.34
C GLN A 31 -18.39 19.97 -3.04
N LEU A 32 -18.33 19.52 -1.79
CA LEU A 32 -18.99 18.29 -1.32
C LEU A 32 -20.34 18.61 -0.68
N THR A 33 -21.27 17.66 -0.77
CA THR A 33 -22.60 17.75 -0.15
C THR A 33 -22.63 17.29 1.31
N ASN A 34 -21.51 16.82 1.84
CA ASN A 34 -21.38 16.32 3.20
C ASN A 34 -19.98 16.59 3.74
N THR A 35 -19.83 16.48 5.07
CA THR A 35 -18.62 16.78 5.83
C THR A 35 -17.75 15.57 6.12
N LYS A 36 -17.94 14.45 5.43
CA LYS A 36 -17.11 13.25 5.62
C LYS A 36 -15.67 13.50 5.17
N PHE A 37 -14.76 12.69 5.68
CA PHE A 37 -13.35 12.72 5.29
C PHE A 37 -13.21 12.68 3.75
N PRO A 38 -12.62 13.70 3.12
CA PRO A 38 -12.62 13.82 1.66
C PRO A 38 -11.48 13.04 1.00
N GLY A 39 -10.60 12.38 1.76
CA GLY A 39 -9.49 11.63 1.19
C GLY A 39 -9.95 10.40 0.39
N SER A 40 -9.28 10.14 -0.73
CA SER A 40 -9.46 8.94 -1.55
C SER A 40 -9.07 7.67 -0.76
N GLN A 41 -9.51 6.47 -1.12
CA GLN A 41 -9.09 5.22 -0.48
C GLN A 41 -8.69 4.20 -1.55
N PRO A 42 -7.46 3.65 -1.50
CA PRO A 42 -6.99 2.72 -2.51
C PRO A 42 -7.60 1.33 -2.36
N VAL A 43 -7.77 0.65 -3.49
CA VAL A 43 -8.18 -0.76 -3.58
C VAL A 43 -6.96 -1.67 -3.72
N SER A 44 -7.06 -2.92 -3.28
CA SER A 44 -5.96 -3.89 -3.40
C SER A 44 -5.65 -4.19 -4.88
N PHE A 45 -4.36 -4.22 -5.21
CA PHE A 45 -3.87 -4.59 -6.53
C PHE A 45 -4.07 -6.09 -6.78
N SER A 46 -4.55 -6.45 -7.97
CA SER A 46 -4.82 -7.82 -8.40
C SER A 46 -4.15 -8.14 -9.73
N GLN A 47 -4.16 -9.42 -10.13
CA GLN A 47 -3.70 -9.85 -11.45
C GLN A 47 -4.32 -9.06 -12.61
N SER A 48 -5.61 -8.70 -12.51
CA SER A 48 -6.33 -7.96 -13.56
C SER A 48 -5.85 -6.52 -13.73
N ASP A 49 -5.18 -5.97 -12.71
CA ASP A 49 -4.65 -4.61 -12.76
C ASP A 49 -3.34 -4.52 -13.55
N LEU A 50 -2.63 -5.64 -13.79
CA LEU A 50 -1.49 -5.66 -14.71
C LEU A 50 -1.91 -5.21 -16.12
N ASP A 51 -3.03 -5.76 -16.61
CA ASP A 51 -3.59 -5.37 -17.89
C ASP A 51 -4.08 -3.91 -17.86
N ARG A 52 -4.57 -3.43 -16.71
CA ARG A 52 -4.94 -2.02 -16.53
C ARG A 52 -3.73 -1.09 -16.66
N LEU A 53 -2.59 -1.44 -16.07
CA LEU A 53 -1.35 -0.65 -16.21
C LEU A 53 -0.85 -0.62 -17.67
N GLU A 54 -1.10 -1.68 -18.45
CA GLU A 54 -0.80 -1.69 -19.88
C GLU A 54 -1.76 -0.84 -20.70
N ASN A 55 -2.99 -0.58 -20.26
CA ASN A 55 -4.00 0.15 -21.03
C ASN A 55 -4.18 1.61 -20.59
N GLU A 56 -3.87 1.95 -19.35
CA GLU A 56 -4.02 3.28 -18.76
C GLU A 56 -2.69 3.85 -18.27
N ASP A 57 -2.60 5.17 -18.18
CA ASP A 57 -1.41 5.84 -17.68
C ASP A 57 -1.48 5.92 -16.15
N TYR A 58 -0.54 5.25 -15.48
CA TYR A 58 -0.36 5.25 -14.02
C TYR A 58 1.00 5.78 -13.60
N TRP A 59 1.05 6.44 -12.46
CA TRP A 59 2.28 6.71 -11.72
C TRP A 59 2.42 5.71 -10.57
N VAL A 60 3.64 5.51 -10.11
CA VAL A 60 3.99 4.60 -9.02
C VAL A 60 4.95 5.27 -8.05
N CYS A 61 4.72 5.04 -6.76
CA CYS A 61 5.66 5.35 -5.69
C CYS A 61 5.66 4.21 -4.66
N GLU A 62 6.65 4.24 -3.78
CA GLU A 62 6.69 3.38 -2.60
C GLU A 62 5.44 3.61 -1.71
N LYS A 63 4.94 2.59 -1.03
CA LYS A 63 3.88 2.73 -0.03
C LYS A 63 4.53 2.89 1.35
N SER A 64 4.43 4.09 1.91
CA SER A 64 5.03 4.35 3.22
C SER A 64 4.24 3.64 4.30
N ASP A 65 4.93 3.28 5.37
CA ASP A 65 4.32 2.75 6.58
C ASP A 65 4.18 3.88 7.61
N GLY A 66 3.12 4.68 7.47
CA GLY A 66 2.87 5.85 8.30
C GLY A 66 1.39 6.09 8.59
N VAL A 67 1.09 7.28 9.12
CA VAL A 67 -0.30 7.71 9.37
C VAL A 67 -0.73 8.66 8.27
N ARG A 68 -1.68 8.22 7.45
CA ARG A 68 -2.29 9.07 6.42
C ARG A 68 -3.08 10.22 7.05
N VAL A 69 -2.78 11.44 6.63
CA VAL A 69 -3.48 12.65 7.03
C VAL A 69 -3.68 13.57 5.83
N LEU A 70 -4.74 14.37 5.85
CA LEU A 70 -4.80 15.56 4.99
C LEU A 70 -4.22 16.74 5.76
N MET A 71 -3.52 17.63 5.08
CA MET A 71 -3.11 18.93 5.63
C MET A 71 -4.03 20.00 5.06
N PHE A 72 -4.74 20.70 5.95
CA PHE A 72 -5.60 21.82 5.61
C PHE A 72 -5.00 23.14 6.10
N ILE A 73 -4.58 23.97 5.16
CA ILE A 73 -4.15 25.34 5.41
C ILE A 73 -5.37 26.22 5.18
N HIS A 74 -5.82 26.91 6.21
CA HIS A 74 -6.94 27.85 6.14
C HIS A 74 -6.39 29.27 6.30
N THR A 75 -6.65 30.13 5.30
CA THR A 75 -6.18 31.51 5.31
C THR A 75 -7.35 32.47 5.36
N ASN A 76 -7.37 33.33 6.38
CA ASN A 76 -8.31 34.44 6.42
C ASN A 76 -7.82 35.54 5.47
N LEU A 77 -8.58 35.81 4.41
CA LEU A 77 -8.17 36.78 3.38
C LEU A 77 -8.25 38.25 3.83
N GLU A 78 -9.00 38.54 4.89
CA GLU A 78 -9.14 39.91 5.43
C GLU A 78 -7.94 40.25 6.33
N THR A 79 -7.52 39.30 7.17
CA THR A 79 -6.42 39.52 8.13
C THR A 79 -5.07 39.03 7.63
N ASN A 80 -5.05 38.16 6.60
CA ASN A 80 -3.88 37.39 6.15
C ASN A 80 -3.34 36.40 7.20
N ASP A 81 -4.15 36.03 8.19
CA ASP A 81 -3.77 34.99 9.15
C ASP A 81 -3.87 33.61 8.52
N GLN A 82 -2.87 32.77 8.80
CA GLN A 82 -2.80 31.40 8.33
C GLN A 82 -2.87 30.44 9.51
N ALA A 83 -3.81 29.50 9.46
CA ALA A 83 -3.91 28.39 10.40
C ALA A 83 -3.72 27.07 9.64
N THR A 84 -2.92 26.16 10.20
CA THR A 84 -2.66 24.86 9.60
C THR A 84 -3.23 23.76 10.47
N TYR A 85 -3.95 22.83 9.86
CA TYR A 85 -4.53 21.68 10.51
C TYR A 85 -4.04 20.41 9.80
N ILE A 86 -3.87 19.33 10.55
CA ILE A 86 -3.86 17.98 9.99
C ILE A 86 -5.13 17.27 10.41
N LEU A 87 -5.67 16.42 9.53
CA LEU A 87 -6.84 15.61 9.85
C LEU A 87 -6.64 14.14 9.48
N ASP A 88 -7.04 13.27 10.39
CA ASP A 88 -6.96 11.82 10.25
C ASP A 88 -8.16 11.24 9.47
N ARG A 89 -8.14 9.92 9.22
CA ARG A 89 -9.24 9.22 8.55
C ARG A 89 -10.56 9.22 9.34
N LEU A 90 -10.50 9.45 10.65
CA LEU A 90 -11.68 9.60 11.51
C LEU A 90 -12.23 11.03 11.46
N ASN A 91 -11.64 11.91 10.66
CA ASN A 91 -12.03 13.30 10.46
C ASN A 91 -11.84 14.15 11.72
N HIS A 92 -10.86 13.81 12.57
CA HIS A 92 -10.42 14.62 13.69
C HIS A 92 -9.38 15.65 13.24
N TYR A 93 -9.56 16.91 13.61
CA TYR A 93 -8.69 18.01 13.22
C TYR A 93 -7.72 18.32 14.36
N ARG A 94 -6.45 18.53 14.02
CA ARG A 94 -5.40 18.94 14.97
C ARG A 94 -4.70 20.19 14.49
N LEU A 95 -4.71 21.23 15.30
CA LEU A 95 -4.05 22.50 15.03
C LEU A 95 -2.53 22.34 15.11
N GLN A 96 -1.84 22.81 14.06
CA GLN A 96 -0.38 22.83 13.97
C GLN A 96 0.13 24.26 14.13
N THR A 97 1.05 24.46 15.07
CA THR A 97 1.72 25.74 15.31
C THR A 97 3.10 25.77 14.65
N GLY A 98 3.65 26.96 14.41
CA GLY A 98 5.01 27.12 13.85
C GLY A 98 5.15 26.88 12.34
N LEU A 99 4.07 26.56 11.63
CA LEU A 99 4.02 26.46 10.16
C LEU A 99 3.56 27.79 9.53
N TYR A 100 4.23 28.17 8.44
CA TYR A 100 3.83 29.28 7.57
C TYR A 100 4.15 28.93 6.12
N PHE A 101 3.22 29.24 5.22
CA PHE A 101 3.35 28.93 3.80
C PHE A 101 3.22 30.21 2.97
N PRO A 102 4.31 30.67 2.32
CA PRO A 102 4.28 31.88 1.49
C PRO A 102 3.57 31.65 0.16
N HIS A 103 2.92 32.68 -0.36
CA HIS A 103 2.24 32.65 -1.65
C HIS A 103 3.27 32.52 -2.79
N HIS A 104 2.90 31.75 -3.82
CA HIS A 104 3.82 31.39 -4.90
C HIS A 104 4.22 32.56 -5.82
N GLU A 105 3.34 33.55 -6.01
CA GLU A 105 3.64 34.76 -6.81
C GLU A 105 4.26 35.89 -5.99
N ASN A 106 3.85 36.04 -4.72
CA ASN A 106 4.27 37.12 -3.85
C ASN A 106 4.62 36.56 -2.46
N PRO A 107 5.90 36.24 -2.19
CA PRO A 107 6.31 35.61 -0.94
C PRO A 107 6.03 36.40 0.35
N ARG A 108 5.61 37.67 0.24
CA ARG A 108 5.18 38.50 1.38
C ARG A 108 3.73 38.24 1.81
N MET A 109 2.96 37.56 0.98
CA MET A 109 1.57 37.18 1.28
C MET A 109 1.52 35.71 1.68
N PRO A 110 0.57 35.30 2.53
CA PRO A 110 0.33 33.88 2.79
C PRO A 110 -0.24 33.20 1.53
N LEU A 111 0.14 31.95 1.32
CA LEU A 111 -0.58 31.04 0.42
C LEU A 111 -2.04 30.98 0.88
N ARG A 112 -3.02 31.08 -0.01
CA ARG A 112 -4.44 30.99 0.40
C ARG A 112 -4.81 29.54 0.72
N SER A 113 -6.08 29.32 1.07
CA SER A 113 -6.52 28.02 1.59
C SER A 113 -6.20 26.88 0.63
N THR A 114 -5.57 25.85 1.18
CA THR A 114 -4.91 24.77 0.44
C THR A 114 -5.11 23.45 1.21
N VAL A 115 -5.37 22.36 0.49
CA VAL A 115 -5.63 21.03 1.05
C VAL A 115 -4.76 20.01 0.33
N LEU A 116 -3.87 19.38 1.07
CA LEU A 116 -2.91 18.40 0.57
C LEU A 116 -3.21 17.02 1.13
N ASP A 117 -2.98 15.99 0.32
CA ASP A 117 -3.02 14.59 0.76
C ASP A 117 -1.60 14.08 0.97
N GLY A 118 -1.38 13.45 2.11
CA GLY A 118 -0.05 13.01 2.52
C GLY A 118 -0.05 11.98 3.62
N GLU A 119 1.16 11.65 4.06
CA GLU A 119 1.40 10.65 5.08
C GLU A 119 2.47 11.15 6.06
N LEU A 120 2.21 11.02 7.35
CA LEU A 120 3.19 11.27 8.40
C LEU A 120 3.99 10.00 8.66
N VAL A 121 5.31 10.10 8.56
CA VAL A 121 6.26 9.01 8.78
C VAL A 121 7.32 9.43 9.79
N ILE A 122 7.93 8.45 10.47
CA ILE A 122 9.14 8.65 11.26
C ILE A 122 10.32 8.16 10.42
N ASP A 123 11.16 9.11 9.99
CA ASP A 123 12.44 8.79 9.39
C ASP A 123 13.49 8.58 10.47
N VAL A 124 14.26 7.50 10.36
CA VAL A 124 15.38 7.18 11.25
C VAL A 124 16.67 7.24 10.45
N ASP A 125 17.53 8.21 10.75
CA ASP A 125 18.83 8.30 10.09
C ASP A 125 19.66 7.04 10.41
N PRO A 126 20.12 6.28 9.39
CA PRO A 126 20.73 4.98 9.62
C PRO A 126 22.06 5.06 10.39
N ARG A 127 22.75 6.20 10.33
CA ARG A 127 24.06 6.43 10.94
C ARG A 127 23.94 7.00 12.35
N THR A 128 23.13 8.04 12.52
CA THR A 128 22.99 8.79 13.79
C THR A 128 21.87 8.26 14.68
N LYS A 129 20.95 7.47 14.12
CA LYS A 129 19.71 7.02 14.76
C LYS A 129 18.78 8.16 15.19
N GLN A 130 19.02 9.36 14.68
CA GLN A 130 18.14 10.50 14.91
C GLN A 130 16.81 10.26 14.20
N GLU A 131 15.73 10.42 14.94
CA GLU A 131 14.37 10.35 14.41
C GLU A 131 13.93 11.73 13.91
N THR A 132 13.19 11.76 12.80
CA THR A 132 12.58 12.97 12.23
C THR A 132 11.16 12.66 11.82
N LEU A 133 10.18 13.32 12.42
CA LEU A 133 8.80 13.27 11.96
C LEU A 133 8.69 14.05 10.64
N ARG A 134 8.13 13.43 9.61
CA ARG A 134 8.05 14.00 8.26
C ARG A 134 6.67 13.80 7.65
N PHE A 135 6.12 14.88 7.09
CA PHE A 135 4.94 14.85 6.24
C PHE A 135 5.36 14.68 4.76
N LEU A 136 4.97 13.56 4.17
CA LEU A 136 5.16 13.23 2.76
C LEU A 136 3.88 13.55 1.97
N ALA A 137 3.85 14.71 1.32
CA ALA A 137 2.74 15.10 0.46
C ALA A 137 2.82 14.37 -0.89
N PHE A 138 1.71 13.78 -1.34
CA PHE A 138 1.66 13.05 -2.62
C PHE A 138 0.53 13.48 -3.56
N ASP A 139 -0.48 14.20 -3.09
CA ASP A 139 -1.53 14.78 -3.94
C ASP A 139 -2.04 16.12 -3.36
N CYS A 140 -2.86 16.84 -4.13
CA CYS A 140 -3.39 18.15 -3.79
C CYS A 140 -4.85 18.27 -4.25
N LEU A 141 -5.76 18.54 -3.32
CA LEU A 141 -7.19 18.68 -3.59
C LEU A 141 -7.53 20.13 -3.90
N ILE A 142 -7.03 21.05 -3.06
CA ILE A 142 -7.26 22.48 -3.14
C ILE A 142 -5.91 23.19 -3.08
N VAL A 143 -5.71 24.23 -3.88
CA VAL A 143 -4.50 25.06 -3.82
C VAL A 143 -4.84 26.50 -4.09
N ASP A 144 -4.42 27.40 -3.21
CA ASP A 144 -4.68 28.84 -3.33
C ASP A 144 -6.16 29.18 -3.60
N ASN A 145 -7.07 28.62 -2.79
CA ASN A 145 -8.54 28.68 -2.93
C ASN A 145 -9.10 28.04 -4.22
N GLN A 146 -8.30 27.36 -5.03
CA GLN A 146 -8.76 26.69 -6.25
C GLN A 146 -8.97 25.20 -5.99
N ASN A 147 -10.18 24.72 -6.25
CA ASN A 147 -10.45 23.29 -6.30
C ASN A 147 -9.83 22.69 -7.57
N VAL A 148 -8.87 21.79 -7.39
CA VAL A 148 -8.15 21.11 -8.47
C VAL A 148 -8.45 19.61 -8.54
N MET A 149 -9.42 19.11 -7.77
CA MET A 149 -9.78 17.69 -7.73
C MET A 149 -10.22 17.16 -9.09
N SER A 150 -10.89 17.97 -9.91
CA SER A 150 -11.31 17.60 -11.26
C SER A 150 -10.16 17.53 -12.27
N ARG A 151 -8.97 18.03 -11.92
CA ARG A 151 -7.80 18.03 -12.80
C ARG A 151 -7.09 16.67 -12.74
N PRO A 152 -6.38 16.25 -13.82
CA PRO A 152 -5.54 15.06 -13.79
C PRO A 152 -4.39 15.18 -12.78
N LEU A 153 -3.81 14.03 -12.41
CA LEU A 153 -2.76 13.93 -11.38
C LEU A 153 -1.54 14.80 -11.71
N ASP A 154 -1.12 14.89 -12.97
CA ASP A 154 0.03 15.70 -13.38
C ASP A 154 -0.16 17.19 -13.04
N LYS A 155 -1.39 17.70 -13.18
CA LYS A 155 -1.73 19.08 -12.82
C LYS A 155 -1.80 19.26 -11.30
N ARG A 156 -2.43 18.33 -10.58
CA ARG A 156 -2.52 18.39 -9.10
C ARG A 156 -1.14 18.31 -8.46
N TYR A 157 -0.32 17.35 -8.89
CA TYR A 157 1.06 17.18 -8.46
C TYR A 157 1.95 18.38 -8.87
N GLY A 158 1.75 18.93 -10.07
CA GLY A 158 2.42 20.16 -10.50
C GLY A 158 2.10 21.35 -9.59
N ARG A 159 0.84 21.52 -9.17
CA ARG A 159 0.44 22.55 -8.19
C ARG A 159 1.06 22.30 -6.82
N LEU A 160 1.05 21.06 -6.33
CA LEU A 160 1.71 20.68 -5.10
C LEU A 160 3.19 21.08 -5.09
N LYS A 161 3.92 20.81 -6.18
CA LYS A 161 5.35 21.14 -6.27
C LYS A 161 5.60 22.63 -6.45
N GLU A 162 4.97 23.25 -7.44
CA GLU A 162 5.31 24.62 -7.84
C GLU A 162 4.67 25.69 -6.95
N TRP A 163 3.46 25.47 -6.46
CA TRP A 163 2.69 26.49 -5.73
C TRP A 163 2.76 26.33 -4.22
N PHE A 164 2.86 25.10 -3.72
CA PHE A 164 3.01 24.84 -2.29
C PHE A 164 4.48 24.63 -1.89
N TYR A 165 5.12 23.59 -2.44
CA TYR A 165 6.40 23.13 -1.90
C TYR A 165 7.57 24.05 -2.24
N LYS A 166 7.66 24.53 -3.48
CA LYS A 166 8.78 25.38 -3.93
C LYS A 166 8.87 26.72 -3.17
N PRO A 167 7.76 27.47 -2.91
CA PRO A 167 7.81 28.66 -2.08
C PRO A 167 8.19 28.36 -0.63
N TYR A 168 7.63 27.31 -0.04
CA TYR A 168 8.00 26.85 1.31
C TYR A 168 9.49 26.49 1.40
N SER A 169 9.98 25.65 0.49
CA SER A 169 11.39 25.23 0.44
C SER A 169 12.35 26.42 0.27
N ARG A 170 11.97 27.41 -0.55
CA ARG A 170 12.69 28.68 -0.66
C ARG A 170 12.75 29.42 0.68
N MET A 171 11.61 29.59 1.35
CA MET A 171 11.55 30.25 2.66
C MET A 171 12.44 29.55 3.68
N ILE A 172 12.40 28.22 3.74
CA ILE A 172 13.24 27.44 4.67
C ILE A 172 14.73 27.61 4.38
N ARG A 173 15.13 27.59 3.11
CA ARG A 173 16.53 27.81 2.74
C ARG A 173 16.99 29.22 3.10
N ASP A 174 16.16 30.22 2.85
CA ASP A 174 16.49 31.63 3.08
C ASP A 174 16.39 31.99 4.59
N HIS A 175 15.58 31.26 5.36
CA HIS A 175 15.36 31.42 6.80
C HIS A 175 15.39 30.09 7.59
N PRO A 176 16.56 29.44 7.74
CA PRO A 176 16.66 28.09 8.33
C PRO A 176 16.16 27.96 9.78
N HIS A 177 16.21 29.05 10.55
CA HIS A 177 15.73 29.08 11.94
C HIS A 177 14.24 28.76 12.08
N MET A 178 13.45 28.96 11.01
CA MET A 178 12.03 28.61 10.99
C MET A 178 11.77 27.13 11.24
N LEU A 179 12.73 26.24 10.89
CA LEU A 179 12.60 24.80 11.11
C LEU A 179 12.52 24.42 12.59
N GLN A 180 13.11 25.21 13.49
CA GLN A 180 13.17 24.89 14.92
C GLN A 180 11.79 24.86 15.58
N ASN A 181 10.84 25.60 15.01
CA ASN A 181 9.49 25.72 15.54
C ASN A 181 8.48 24.83 14.80
N GLN A 182 8.90 24.06 13.79
CA GLN A 182 7.98 23.23 13.01
C GLN A 182 7.74 21.88 13.69
N PRO A 183 6.49 21.39 13.68
CA PRO A 183 6.15 20.11 14.30
C PRO A 183 6.68 18.91 13.52
N PHE A 184 6.97 19.06 12.23
CA PHE A 184 7.51 18.03 11.35
C PHE A 184 8.18 18.65 10.11
N ASP A 185 9.08 17.90 9.49
CA ASP A 185 9.65 18.22 8.18
C ASP A 185 8.62 17.98 7.07
N ILE A 186 8.70 18.71 5.96
CA ILE A 186 7.78 18.56 4.83
C ILE A 186 8.57 18.18 3.58
N LYS A 187 8.13 17.12 2.90
CA LYS A 187 8.63 16.73 1.58
C LYS A 187 7.48 16.37 0.64
N VAL A 188 7.73 16.52 -0.66
CA VAL A 188 6.85 15.98 -1.69
C VAL A 188 7.38 14.61 -2.11
N LYS A 189 6.50 13.63 -2.14
CA LYS A 189 6.83 12.26 -2.54
C LYS A 189 7.22 12.22 -4.01
N ASP A 190 8.30 11.53 -4.32
CA ASP A 190 8.75 11.35 -5.70
C ASP A 190 7.89 10.29 -6.39
N MET A 191 7.29 10.70 -7.51
CA MET A 191 6.44 9.86 -8.34
C MET A 191 7.22 9.41 -9.58
N ASN A 192 7.15 8.12 -9.89
CA ASN A 192 7.71 7.55 -11.12
C ASN A 192 6.57 7.16 -12.06
N PHE A 193 6.83 7.01 -13.36
CA PHE A 193 5.87 6.35 -14.25
C PHE A 193 5.73 4.88 -13.87
N SER A 194 4.57 4.26 -14.09
CA SER A 194 4.30 2.86 -13.70
C SER A 194 5.34 1.86 -14.22
N TYR A 195 5.84 2.06 -15.44
CA TYR A 195 6.90 1.22 -16.02
C TYR A 195 8.31 1.47 -15.41
N GLY A 196 8.44 2.43 -14.51
CA GLY A 196 9.67 2.75 -13.77
C GLY A 196 9.75 2.05 -12.41
N VAL A 197 8.93 1.02 -12.17
CA VAL A 197 8.87 0.29 -10.88
C VAL A 197 10.21 -0.34 -10.49
N ASP A 198 11.05 -0.73 -11.46
CA ASP A 198 12.40 -1.25 -11.20
C ASP A 198 13.29 -0.25 -10.44
N LYS A 199 13.25 1.03 -10.84
CA LYS A 199 13.91 2.12 -10.11
C LYS A 199 13.34 2.27 -8.70
N VAL A 200 12.03 2.13 -8.53
CA VAL A 200 11.40 2.24 -7.20
C VAL A 200 11.93 1.15 -6.27
N PHE A 201 11.99 -0.09 -6.74
CA PHE A 201 12.48 -1.22 -5.93
C PHE A 201 13.98 -1.18 -5.66
N ASN A 202 14.80 -0.83 -6.65
CA ASN A 202 16.25 -1.01 -6.57
C ASN A 202 17.00 0.27 -6.17
N GLU A 203 16.36 1.44 -6.27
CA GLU A 203 16.97 2.72 -5.94
C GLU A 203 16.20 3.52 -4.89
N ASP A 204 14.89 3.70 -5.06
CA ASP A 204 14.11 4.60 -4.20
C ASP A 204 13.88 3.97 -2.82
N ILE A 205 13.34 2.74 -2.75
CA ILE A 205 13.05 2.01 -1.50
C ILE A 205 14.31 1.81 -0.64
N PRO A 206 15.47 1.35 -1.18
CA PRO A 206 16.68 1.17 -0.37
C PRO A 206 17.26 2.47 0.23
N ARG A 207 16.86 3.64 -0.26
CA ARG A 207 17.29 4.95 0.25
C ARG A 207 16.33 5.55 1.28
N LEU A 208 15.18 4.91 1.53
CA LEU A 208 14.22 5.39 2.52
C LEU A 208 14.79 5.28 3.94
N GLN A 209 14.35 6.19 4.80
CA GLN A 209 14.67 6.21 6.23
C GLN A 209 13.47 5.79 7.10
N HIS A 210 12.33 5.48 6.47
CA HIS A 210 11.11 4.99 7.09
C HIS A 210 10.75 3.59 6.54
N GLY A 211 9.78 2.94 7.18
CA GLY A 211 9.25 1.65 6.72
C GLY A 211 8.49 1.78 5.39
N ASN A 212 8.57 0.74 4.57
CA ASN A 212 7.83 0.58 3.33
C ASN A 212 7.15 -0.80 3.37
N ASP A 213 5.88 -0.86 2.98
CA ASP A 213 5.08 -2.10 3.00
C ASP A 213 4.45 -2.42 1.63
N GLY A 214 5.00 -1.85 0.54
CA GLY A 214 4.52 -2.09 -0.82
C GLY A 214 4.65 -0.89 -1.75
N LEU A 215 3.71 -0.77 -2.69
CA LEU A 215 3.65 0.29 -3.70
C LEU A 215 2.25 0.89 -3.79
N ILE A 216 2.18 2.16 -4.23
CA ILE A 216 0.93 2.82 -4.62
C ILE A 216 1.00 3.17 -6.09
N TYR A 217 0.01 2.70 -6.85
CA TYR A 217 -0.22 3.11 -8.22
C TYR A 217 -1.40 4.08 -8.27
N THR A 218 -1.21 5.24 -8.89
CA THR A 218 -2.24 6.28 -9.03
C THR A 218 -2.44 6.59 -10.50
N CYS A 219 -3.68 6.51 -10.99
CA CYS A 219 -3.99 6.85 -12.38
C CYS A 219 -3.64 8.32 -12.66
N ALA A 220 -2.86 8.55 -13.71
CA ALA A 220 -2.35 9.87 -14.05
C ALA A 220 -3.44 10.78 -14.64
N GLN A 221 -4.46 10.19 -15.27
CA GLN A 221 -5.48 10.89 -16.05
C GLN A 221 -6.77 11.14 -15.25
N SER A 222 -6.98 10.42 -14.14
CA SER A 222 -8.24 10.50 -13.40
C SER A 222 -8.32 11.75 -12.50
N PRO A 223 -9.54 12.29 -12.28
CA PRO A 223 -9.76 13.24 -11.21
C PRO A 223 -9.51 12.58 -9.85
N TYR A 224 -9.34 13.40 -8.82
CA TYR A 224 -9.32 12.96 -7.43
C TYR A 224 -10.75 12.61 -6.99
N VAL A 225 -10.93 11.39 -6.49
CA VAL A 225 -12.23 10.88 -6.01
C VAL A 225 -12.22 10.79 -4.49
N THR A 226 -13.29 11.24 -3.84
CA THR A 226 -13.45 11.10 -2.39
C THR A 226 -13.97 9.70 -2.04
N GLY A 227 -13.47 9.10 -0.95
CA GLY A 227 -13.80 7.72 -0.60
C GLY A 227 -13.09 6.70 -1.50
N THR A 228 -13.66 5.50 -1.68
CA THR A 228 -13.01 4.42 -2.44
C THR A 228 -12.78 4.79 -3.90
N ASP A 229 -11.52 4.76 -4.33
CA ASP A 229 -11.12 5.01 -5.71
C ASP A 229 -10.54 3.73 -6.36
N PRO A 230 -11.25 3.11 -7.32
CA PRO A 230 -10.74 1.92 -8.00
C PRO A 230 -9.53 2.18 -8.91
N LYS A 231 -9.16 3.45 -9.12
CA LYS A 231 -7.99 3.89 -9.90
C LYS A 231 -6.78 4.25 -9.04
N ILE A 232 -6.86 4.04 -7.73
CA ILE A 232 -5.69 4.06 -6.84
C ILE A 232 -5.51 2.66 -6.29
N LEU A 233 -4.40 2.03 -6.65
CA LEU A 233 -4.13 0.63 -6.34
C LEU A 233 -3.03 0.56 -5.30
N LYS A 234 -3.27 -0.18 -4.21
CA LYS A 234 -2.24 -0.55 -3.24
C LYS A 234 -1.75 -1.95 -3.55
N TRP A 235 -0.48 -2.06 -3.91
CA TRP A 235 0.17 -3.34 -4.08
C TRP A 235 1.00 -3.67 -2.84
N LYS A 236 0.88 -4.91 -2.38
CA LYS A 236 1.76 -5.51 -1.36
C LYS A 236 2.23 -6.85 -1.92
N PRO A 237 3.51 -7.22 -1.69
CA PRO A 237 3.96 -8.55 -2.07
C PRO A 237 3.11 -9.60 -1.33
N PRO A 238 2.47 -10.54 -2.05
CA PRO A 238 1.63 -11.58 -1.45
C PRO A 238 2.36 -12.38 -0.39
N SER A 239 3.65 -12.66 -0.63
CA SER A 239 4.58 -13.30 0.30
C SER A 239 4.80 -12.56 1.63
N GLU A 240 4.54 -11.24 1.70
CA GLU A 240 4.62 -10.48 2.96
C GLU A 240 3.25 -10.25 3.63
N ASN A 241 2.15 -10.73 3.02
CA ASN A 241 0.86 -10.71 3.70
C ASN A 241 0.85 -11.76 4.81
N SER A 242 0.71 -11.28 6.03
CA SER A 242 0.64 -12.12 7.22
C SER A 242 -0.78 -12.26 7.74
N ILE A 243 -1.04 -13.36 8.44
CA ILE A 243 -2.30 -13.64 9.13
C ILE A 243 -1.97 -14.09 10.55
N ASP A 244 -2.72 -13.57 11.51
CA ASP A 244 -2.63 -14.01 12.90
C ASP A 244 -3.64 -15.15 13.15
N PHE A 245 -3.16 -16.32 13.56
CA PHE A 245 -3.99 -17.44 13.95
C PHE A 245 -3.72 -17.83 15.41
N LYS A 246 -4.66 -18.56 16.03
CA LYS A 246 -4.36 -19.30 17.25
C LYS A 246 -3.63 -20.58 16.88
N LEU A 247 -2.42 -20.77 17.41
CA LEU A 247 -1.65 -22.00 17.27
C LEU A 247 -2.21 -23.06 18.21
N VAL A 248 -2.43 -24.25 17.69
CA VAL A 248 -2.97 -25.37 18.45
C VAL A 248 -2.17 -26.64 18.13
N LEU A 249 -1.44 -27.13 19.12
CA LEU A 249 -0.60 -28.32 19.00
C LEU A 249 -1.42 -29.60 19.16
N ARG A 250 -1.15 -30.57 18.30
CA ARG A 250 -1.75 -31.91 18.36
C ARG A 250 -0.66 -32.95 18.32
N PHE A 251 -0.32 -33.48 19.49
CA PHE A 251 0.70 -34.51 19.65
C PHE A 251 0.16 -35.88 19.21
N PRO A 252 0.98 -36.69 18.51
CA PRO A 252 0.59 -38.06 18.15
C PRO A 252 0.47 -38.93 19.42
N PRO A 253 -0.29 -40.04 19.37
CA PRO A 253 -0.40 -40.95 20.49
C PRO A 253 0.89 -41.75 20.70
N VAL A 254 1.18 -42.13 21.95
CA VAL A 254 2.28 -43.06 22.28
C VAL A 254 2.00 -44.42 21.63
N LEU A 255 3.03 -45.00 20.98
CA LEU A 255 2.95 -46.33 20.37
C LEU A 255 2.43 -47.37 21.37
N GLY A 256 1.29 -47.98 21.06
CA GLY A 256 0.67 -49.03 21.89
C GLY A 256 -0.20 -48.56 23.06
N ARG A 257 -0.40 -47.24 23.25
CA ARG A 257 -1.30 -46.68 24.27
C ARG A 257 -2.32 -45.74 23.64
N HIS A 258 -3.58 -46.16 23.60
CA HIS A 258 -4.66 -45.34 23.05
C HIS A 258 -4.99 -44.19 24.00
N GLY A 259 -4.99 -42.96 23.47
CA GLY A 259 -5.44 -41.76 24.19
C GLY A 259 -4.36 -41.01 24.99
N GLU A 260 -3.13 -41.53 25.08
CA GLU A 260 -2.00 -40.83 25.71
C GLU A 260 -1.17 -40.10 24.64
N PRO A 261 -1.07 -38.76 24.67
CA PRO A 261 -0.23 -38.02 23.74
C PRO A 261 1.26 -38.19 24.07
N ASP A 262 2.07 -38.36 23.02
CA ASP A 262 3.53 -38.36 23.10
C ASP A 262 4.06 -36.93 22.99
N TYR A 263 4.33 -36.30 24.13
CA TYR A 263 4.88 -34.94 24.20
C TYR A 263 6.35 -34.84 23.76
N HIS A 264 7.04 -35.95 23.55
CA HIS A 264 8.41 -35.97 23.01
C HIS A 264 8.44 -35.99 21.48
N ALA A 265 7.35 -36.46 20.86
CA ALA A 265 7.19 -36.44 19.42
C ALA A 265 6.86 -35.02 18.90
N LYS A 266 7.18 -34.78 17.63
CA LYS A 266 6.81 -33.54 16.95
C LYS A 266 5.29 -33.52 16.71
N PRO A 267 4.57 -32.47 17.19
CA PRO A 267 3.12 -32.37 17.00
C PRO A 267 2.77 -31.89 15.58
N ILE A 268 1.49 -31.98 15.25
CA ILE A 268 0.88 -31.16 14.19
C ILE A 268 0.67 -29.75 14.75
N PHE A 269 1.01 -28.74 13.95
CA PHE A 269 0.88 -27.33 14.31
C PHE A 269 -0.38 -26.76 13.66
N GLY A 270 -1.53 -26.95 14.30
CA GLY A 270 -2.82 -26.49 13.78
C GLY A 270 -2.97 -24.97 13.86
N LEU A 271 -3.43 -24.35 12.78
CA LEU A 271 -3.81 -22.94 12.72
C LEU A 271 -5.32 -22.84 12.86
N HIS A 272 -5.79 -22.12 13.87
CA HIS A 272 -7.21 -21.93 14.14
C HIS A 272 -7.59 -20.45 13.96
N VAL A 273 -8.67 -20.21 13.22
CA VAL A 273 -9.19 -18.87 12.93
C VAL A 273 -10.22 -18.45 13.98
N TYR A 274 -10.22 -17.17 14.34
CA TYR A 274 -11.17 -16.62 15.28
C TYR A 274 -12.52 -16.33 14.61
N THR A 275 -13.61 -16.89 15.14
CA THR A 275 -14.97 -16.71 14.60
C THR A 275 -15.89 -15.87 15.48
N GLY A 276 -15.34 -15.29 16.56
CA GLY A 276 -16.10 -14.48 17.52
C GLY A 276 -16.82 -15.32 18.58
N GLY A 277 -17.56 -14.69 19.48
CA GLY A 277 -18.42 -15.40 20.43
C GLY A 277 -18.89 -14.50 21.57
N ASP A 278 -20.16 -14.62 21.96
CA ASP A 278 -20.76 -13.74 22.97
C ASP A 278 -20.33 -14.09 24.41
N LYS A 279 -20.11 -15.37 24.70
CA LYS A 279 -19.76 -15.87 26.05
C LYS A 279 -18.37 -16.50 26.15
N TYR A 280 -17.89 -17.08 25.05
CA TYR A 280 -16.59 -17.75 24.97
C TYR A 280 -16.03 -17.51 23.57
N ASP A 281 -14.72 -17.31 23.49
CA ASP A 281 -14.02 -17.17 22.22
C ASP A 281 -14.17 -18.47 21.41
N LYS A 282 -14.69 -18.36 20.19
CA LYS A 282 -14.78 -19.50 19.28
C LYS A 282 -13.67 -19.45 18.26
N TYR A 283 -13.08 -20.61 18.06
CA TYR A 283 -12.03 -20.86 17.09
C TYR A 283 -12.39 -22.08 16.27
N GLU A 284 -12.12 -22.02 14.98
CA GLU A 284 -12.33 -23.13 14.05
C GLU A 284 -11.00 -23.54 13.42
N PRO A 285 -10.75 -24.85 13.21
CA PRO A 285 -9.58 -25.31 12.47
C PRO A 285 -9.57 -24.71 11.07
N PHE A 286 -8.46 -24.09 10.69
CA PHE A 286 -8.28 -23.44 9.40
C PHE A 286 -7.34 -24.24 8.49
N ASP A 287 -6.08 -24.42 8.90
CA ASP A 287 -5.03 -25.10 8.13
C ASP A 287 -3.90 -25.57 9.08
N GLU A 288 -2.81 -26.09 8.53
CA GLU A 288 -1.61 -26.50 9.26
C GLU A 288 -0.42 -25.58 8.95
N MET A 289 0.32 -25.18 10.01
CA MET A 289 1.59 -24.49 9.89
C MET A 289 2.72 -25.50 9.70
N PHE A 290 3.59 -25.25 8.73
CA PHE A 290 4.79 -26.05 8.58
C PHE A 290 5.89 -25.59 9.53
N MET A 291 6.35 -26.52 10.35
CA MET A 291 7.48 -26.37 11.25
C MET A 291 8.60 -27.29 10.79
N GLU A 292 9.82 -26.80 10.64
CA GLU A 292 10.99 -27.66 10.40
C GLU A 292 11.46 -28.33 11.69
N ASP A 293 12.17 -29.45 11.58
CA ASP A 293 12.69 -30.17 12.76
C ASP A 293 13.65 -29.28 13.56
N SER A 294 14.53 -28.54 12.87
CA SER A 294 15.47 -27.63 13.54
C SER A 294 14.77 -26.47 14.26
N GLU A 295 13.67 -25.95 13.70
CA GLU A 295 12.86 -24.90 14.33
C GLU A 295 12.15 -25.42 15.56
N TRP A 296 11.62 -26.64 15.46
CA TRP A 296 10.96 -27.29 16.57
C TRP A 296 11.91 -27.54 17.75
N GLU A 297 13.13 -28.01 17.49
CA GLU A 297 14.14 -28.16 18.55
C GLU A 297 14.45 -26.82 19.23
N ARG A 298 14.60 -25.72 18.47
CA ARG A 298 14.82 -24.39 19.05
C ARG A 298 13.65 -23.92 19.92
N LEU A 299 12.41 -24.18 19.50
CA LEU A 299 11.23 -23.85 20.30
C LEU A 299 11.19 -24.66 21.60
N LYS A 300 11.53 -25.95 21.57
CA LYS A 300 11.65 -26.76 22.79
C LYS A 300 12.72 -26.22 23.74
N ASP A 301 13.89 -25.86 23.21
CA ASP A 301 15.01 -25.32 23.99
C ASP A 301 14.67 -23.99 24.68
N SER A 302 13.73 -23.21 24.11
CA SER A 302 13.27 -21.96 24.74
C SER A 302 12.56 -22.18 26.07
N GLY A 303 11.95 -23.37 26.27
CA GLY A 303 11.11 -23.66 27.43
C GLY A 303 9.80 -22.86 27.48
N GLU A 304 9.48 -22.07 26.45
CA GLU A 304 8.25 -21.30 26.39
C GLU A 304 7.03 -22.20 26.17
N GLN A 305 5.92 -21.83 26.80
CA GLN A 305 4.62 -22.37 26.43
C GLN A 305 4.25 -21.77 25.06
N ILE A 306 3.96 -22.64 24.08
CA ILE A 306 3.68 -22.22 22.69
C ILE A 306 2.28 -22.60 22.20
N ASP A 307 1.64 -23.58 22.84
CA ASP A 307 0.28 -24.00 22.49
C ASP A 307 -0.72 -22.88 22.81
N ASP A 308 -1.85 -22.82 22.13
CA ASP A 308 -2.89 -21.82 22.40
C ASP A 308 -2.49 -20.33 22.29
N ARG A 309 -1.27 -20.02 21.80
CA ARG A 309 -0.79 -18.64 21.54
C ARG A 309 -1.18 -18.13 20.16
N ILE A 310 -1.20 -16.81 20.01
CA ILE A 310 -1.39 -16.19 18.70
C ILE A 310 -0.07 -16.15 17.96
N VAL A 311 -0.07 -16.69 16.74
CA VAL A 311 1.09 -16.74 15.85
C VAL A 311 0.78 -15.98 14.58
N GLU A 312 1.69 -15.10 14.18
CA GLU A 312 1.68 -14.46 12.87
C GLU A 312 2.38 -15.37 11.88
N VAL A 313 1.69 -15.72 10.79
CA VAL A 313 2.19 -16.60 9.72
C VAL A 313 2.08 -15.92 8.37
N HIS A 314 2.90 -16.34 7.41
CA HIS A 314 2.79 -15.95 6.01
C HIS A 314 2.76 -17.20 5.12
N TRP A 315 2.25 -17.04 3.90
CA TRP A 315 2.24 -18.11 2.90
C TRP A 315 3.56 -18.12 2.14
N GLU A 316 4.30 -19.23 2.20
CA GLU A 316 5.51 -19.43 1.39
C GLU A 316 5.13 -20.12 0.06
N PRO A 317 5.07 -19.38 -1.06
CA PRO A 317 4.55 -19.91 -2.32
C PRO A 317 5.41 -21.03 -2.89
N ARG A 318 6.73 -21.06 -2.64
CA ARG A 318 7.61 -22.12 -3.16
C ARG A 318 7.37 -23.46 -2.48
N MET A 319 7.06 -23.44 -1.19
CA MET A 319 6.78 -24.64 -0.40
C MET A 319 5.30 -25.01 -0.39
N GLN A 320 4.44 -24.06 -0.78
CA GLN A 320 2.99 -24.12 -0.61
C GLN A 320 2.59 -24.46 0.82
N ARG A 321 3.17 -23.75 1.80
CA ARG A 321 2.97 -23.98 3.23
C ARG A 321 2.94 -22.67 4.01
N TRP A 322 2.18 -22.66 5.10
CA TRP A 322 2.23 -21.58 6.09
C TRP A 322 3.51 -21.66 6.91
N ARG A 323 4.24 -20.54 7.02
CA ARG A 323 5.47 -20.45 7.81
C ARG A 323 5.32 -19.43 8.92
N MET A 324 5.87 -19.77 10.08
CA MET A 324 5.87 -18.90 11.26
C MET A 324 6.68 -17.64 10.99
N MET A 325 6.16 -16.48 11.40
CA MET A 325 6.92 -15.23 11.50
C MET A 325 7.31 -14.96 12.95
N ARG A 326 6.31 -14.84 13.84
CA ARG A 326 6.51 -14.54 15.26
C ARG A 326 5.27 -14.86 16.09
N PHE A 327 5.41 -14.88 17.41
CA PHE A 327 4.27 -14.81 18.32
C PHE A 327 3.75 -13.37 18.45
N ARG A 328 2.45 -13.25 18.68
CA ARG A 328 1.70 -12.00 18.82
C ARG A 328 1.09 -11.90 20.20
N ASP A 329 1.96 -11.82 21.20
CA ASP A 329 1.54 -11.70 22.60
C ASP A 329 0.84 -10.35 22.90
N ASP A 330 0.95 -9.39 21.98
CA ASP A 330 0.20 -8.13 21.97
C ASP A 330 -1.29 -8.30 21.66
N LYS A 331 -1.69 -9.47 21.12
CA LYS A 331 -3.06 -9.72 20.65
C LYS A 331 -3.76 -10.76 21.52
N PRO A 332 -4.98 -10.46 22.01
CA PRO A 332 -5.77 -11.45 22.72
C PRO A 332 -6.28 -12.57 21.79
N HIS A 333 -6.43 -12.26 20.49
CA HIS A 333 -7.02 -13.15 19.50
C HIS A 333 -6.30 -13.04 18.16
N GLY A 334 -6.41 -14.10 17.34
CA GLY A 334 -6.04 -14.05 15.93
C GLY A 334 -6.99 -13.15 15.12
N ASN A 335 -6.76 -13.06 13.81
CA ASN A 335 -7.64 -12.31 12.94
C ASN A 335 -9.03 -12.98 12.85
N PHE A 336 -10.05 -12.14 12.79
CA PHE A 336 -11.42 -12.59 12.56
C PHE A 336 -11.56 -13.21 11.17
N HIS A 337 -12.35 -14.28 11.03
CA HIS A 337 -12.48 -15.05 9.78
C HIS A 337 -12.73 -14.20 8.53
N GLY A 338 -13.59 -13.17 8.59
CA GLY A 338 -13.83 -12.29 7.45
C GLY A 338 -12.60 -11.47 7.04
N VAL A 339 -11.69 -11.14 7.98
CA VAL A 339 -10.40 -10.52 7.67
C VAL A 339 -9.47 -11.53 7.03
N VAL A 340 -9.42 -12.76 7.56
CA VAL A 340 -8.64 -13.87 6.99
C VAL A 340 -9.04 -14.12 5.54
N ASP A 341 -10.33 -14.22 5.24
CA ASP A 341 -10.82 -14.46 3.88
C ASP A 341 -10.36 -13.38 2.89
N ASN A 342 -10.40 -12.11 3.31
CA ASN A 342 -9.92 -10.99 2.49
C ASN A 342 -8.40 -11.05 2.23
N ILE A 343 -7.61 -11.44 3.24
CA ILE A 343 -6.15 -11.59 3.09
C ILE A 343 -5.85 -12.79 2.18
N ILE A 344 -6.55 -13.92 2.36
CA ILE A 344 -6.42 -15.10 1.50
C ILE A 344 -6.75 -14.77 0.04
N GLN A 345 -7.79 -13.99 -0.21
CA GLN A 345 -8.10 -13.55 -1.57
C GLN A 345 -6.98 -12.67 -2.13
N SER A 346 -6.41 -11.78 -1.32
CA SER A 346 -5.26 -10.94 -1.71
C SER A 346 -3.99 -11.76 -1.97
N ILE A 347 -3.78 -12.89 -1.28
CA ILE A 347 -2.67 -13.82 -1.54
C ILE A 347 -2.89 -14.57 -2.86
N LYS A 348 -4.12 -15.03 -3.13
CA LYS A 348 -4.46 -15.80 -4.35
C LYS A 348 -4.42 -14.96 -5.62
N ASP A 349 -5.00 -13.77 -5.57
CA ASP A 349 -5.07 -12.85 -6.73
C ASP A 349 -3.85 -11.93 -6.80
N GLY A 350 -2.96 -12.07 -5.82
CA GLY A 350 -1.80 -11.26 -5.62
C GLY A 350 -0.77 -11.44 -6.72
N VAL A 351 -0.01 -10.37 -6.97
CA VAL A 351 1.04 -10.32 -7.98
C VAL A 351 2.37 -10.23 -7.25
N GLU A 352 3.32 -11.11 -7.51
CA GLU A 352 4.64 -11.01 -6.87
C GLU A 352 5.49 -9.91 -7.52
N LYS A 353 6.57 -9.52 -6.82
CA LYS A 353 7.49 -8.49 -7.30
C LYS A 353 8.03 -8.82 -8.69
N GLU A 354 8.39 -10.07 -8.93
CA GLU A 354 8.95 -10.56 -10.18
C GLU A 354 7.97 -10.41 -11.35
N ASP A 355 6.67 -10.62 -11.10
CA ASP A 355 5.62 -10.48 -12.11
C ASP A 355 5.44 -9.01 -12.53
N LEU A 356 5.47 -8.07 -11.57
CA LEU A 356 5.46 -6.63 -11.86
C LEU A 356 6.66 -6.21 -12.71
N LEU A 357 7.85 -6.69 -12.36
CA LEU A 357 9.08 -6.39 -13.11
C LEU A 357 9.02 -6.97 -14.52
N ALA A 358 8.55 -8.21 -14.68
CA ALA A 358 8.37 -8.85 -15.99
C ALA A 358 7.42 -8.07 -16.91
N ARG A 359 6.40 -7.41 -16.36
CA ARG A 359 5.43 -6.60 -17.11
C ARG A 359 5.88 -5.19 -17.46
N SER A 360 6.96 -4.69 -16.85
CA SER A 360 7.40 -3.29 -16.99
C SER A 360 7.68 -2.87 -18.44
N ASN A 361 8.26 -3.75 -19.26
CA ASN A 361 8.55 -3.45 -20.67
C ASN A 361 7.29 -3.37 -21.54
N ALA A 362 6.29 -4.21 -21.28
CA ALA A 362 5.00 -4.17 -21.98
C ALA A 362 4.27 -2.86 -21.66
N ILE A 363 4.19 -2.51 -20.36
CA ILE A 363 3.62 -1.25 -19.87
C ILE A 363 4.31 -0.04 -20.53
N ARG A 364 5.65 -0.03 -20.57
CA ARG A 364 6.42 1.05 -21.22
C ARG A 364 6.08 1.19 -22.70
N THR A 365 6.02 0.07 -23.41
CA THR A 365 5.74 0.05 -24.85
C THR A 365 4.34 0.57 -25.13
N ALA A 366 3.34 0.10 -24.38
CA ALA A 366 1.95 0.54 -24.52
C ALA A 366 1.79 2.03 -24.18
N TRP A 367 2.43 2.51 -23.11
CA TRP A 367 2.48 3.94 -22.77
C TRP A 367 3.00 4.78 -23.93
N LYS A 368 4.17 4.42 -24.48
CA LYS A 368 4.78 5.19 -25.58
C LYS A 368 3.91 5.16 -26.84
N ALA A 369 3.24 4.04 -27.12
CA ALA A 369 2.27 3.95 -28.21
C ALA A 369 1.11 4.95 -28.01
N ARG A 370 0.50 5.01 -26.82
CA ARG A 370 -0.59 5.96 -26.52
C ARG A 370 -0.15 7.42 -26.69
N GLN A 371 1.02 7.76 -26.17
CA GLN A 371 1.57 9.12 -26.30
C GLN A 371 1.85 9.49 -27.77
N GLY A 372 2.34 8.55 -28.58
CA GLY A 372 2.54 8.75 -30.01
C GLY A 372 1.24 8.97 -30.79
N VAL A 373 0.15 8.28 -30.40
CA VAL A 373 -1.19 8.47 -30.99
C VAL A 373 -1.76 9.85 -30.60
N GLN A 374 -1.64 10.25 -29.34
CA GLN A 374 -2.08 11.57 -28.87
C GLN A 374 -1.34 12.71 -29.58
N ALA A 375 -0.02 12.58 -29.74
CA ALA A 375 0.79 13.56 -30.46
C ALA A 375 0.43 13.65 -31.96
N ARG A 376 0.04 12.54 -32.60
CA ARG A 376 -0.41 12.54 -34.00
C ARG A 376 -1.81 13.14 -34.14
N ALA A 377 -2.71 12.85 -33.21
CA ALA A 377 -4.08 13.38 -33.19
C ALA A 377 -4.12 14.92 -33.02
N THR A 378 -3.18 15.50 -32.26
CA THR A 378 -3.07 16.95 -32.11
C THR A 378 -2.43 17.65 -33.32
N THR A 379 -1.84 16.90 -34.27
CA THR A 379 -1.14 17.45 -35.44
C THR A 379 -1.83 17.21 -36.79
N ALA A 380 -3.01 16.58 -36.83
CA ALA A 380 -3.68 16.29 -38.11
C ALA A 380 -4.48 17.50 -38.65
N PRO A 381 -4.20 18.02 -39.86
CA PRO A 381 -5.10 18.94 -40.58
C PRO A 381 -6.27 18.16 -41.21
N GLN A 382 -7.45 18.79 -41.27
CA GLN A 382 -8.61 18.28 -42.03
C GLN A 382 -8.31 18.25 -43.55
N ASN A 383 -8.78 17.17 -44.21
CA ASN A 383 -8.84 16.87 -45.66
C ASN A 383 -7.58 16.31 -46.35
N GLN A 384 -7.65 15.05 -46.84
CA GLN A 384 -7.90 14.66 -48.25
C GLN A 384 -7.79 13.13 -48.46
N GLN A 385 -8.50 12.62 -49.48
CA GLN A 385 -8.70 11.21 -49.88
C GLN A 385 -7.45 10.50 -50.49
N PRO A 386 -7.46 9.14 -50.64
CA PRO A 386 -6.26 8.33 -50.90
C PRO A 386 -6.04 7.97 -52.39
N PRO A 387 -4.80 7.65 -52.78
CA PRO A 387 -4.52 6.40 -53.53
C PRO A 387 -3.08 5.84 -53.28
N PRO A 388 -2.58 4.83 -54.02
CA PRO A 388 -3.07 3.47 -54.21
C PRO A 388 -2.06 2.40 -53.68
N SER A 389 -2.47 1.14 -53.74
CA SER A 389 -1.82 -0.07 -53.19
C SER A 389 -0.69 -0.68 -54.04
N GLN A 390 0.30 -1.30 -53.37
CA GLN A 390 1.04 -2.56 -53.65
C GLN A 390 2.48 -2.53 -53.04
N PRO A 391 3.25 -3.65 -52.92
CA PRO A 391 2.94 -5.07 -53.11
C PRO A 391 3.26 -5.99 -51.89
N GLN A 392 2.78 -7.23 -51.98
CA GLN A 392 2.90 -8.33 -51.01
C GLN A 392 4.36 -8.75 -50.70
N ARG A 393 4.64 -9.05 -49.43
CA ARG A 393 5.86 -9.75 -48.98
C ARG A 393 5.67 -11.27 -48.99
N LEU A 394 6.72 -11.97 -49.43
CA LEU A 394 6.86 -13.44 -49.46
C LEU A 394 6.79 -14.07 -48.05
N PRO A 395 6.33 -15.33 -47.93
CA PRO A 395 6.21 -16.04 -46.66
C PRO A 395 7.56 -16.50 -46.10
N GLN A 396 7.71 -16.41 -44.77
CA GLN A 396 8.85 -16.96 -44.01
C GLN A 396 8.68 -18.47 -43.75
N PRO A 397 9.77 -19.24 -43.61
CA PRO A 397 9.71 -20.67 -43.33
C PRO A 397 9.24 -20.96 -41.88
N PRO A 398 8.68 -22.14 -41.61
CA PRO A 398 8.21 -22.50 -40.27
C PRO A 398 9.39 -22.78 -39.33
N PRO A 399 9.25 -22.51 -38.02
CA PRO A 399 10.26 -22.86 -37.03
C PRO A 399 10.34 -24.38 -36.81
N LEU A 400 11.55 -24.88 -36.53
CA LEU A 400 11.83 -26.27 -36.19
C LEU A 400 11.26 -26.64 -34.80
N PRO A 401 10.86 -27.91 -34.58
CA PRO A 401 10.36 -28.36 -33.28
C PRO A 401 11.49 -28.42 -32.25
N ILE A 402 11.29 -27.76 -31.10
CA ILE A 402 12.12 -27.93 -29.91
C ILE A 402 11.67 -29.22 -29.22
N ALA A 403 12.58 -30.17 -29.02
CA ALA A 403 12.32 -31.38 -28.27
C ALA A 403 11.97 -31.04 -26.82
N LYS A 404 10.86 -31.59 -26.32
CA LYS A 404 10.50 -31.52 -24.89
C LYS A 404 11.51 -32.35 -24.10
N ALA A 405 12.11 -31.75 -23.08
CA ALA A 405 12.87 -32.49 -22.09
C ALA A 405 11.88 -33.21 -21.15
N ASP A 406 11.95 -34.54 -21.11
CA ASP A 406 11.20 -35.34 -20.14
C ASP A 406 11.83 -35.15 -18.74
N LEU A 407 11.06 -34.55 -17.84
CA LEU A 407 11.41 -34.46 -16.42
C LEU A 407 11.22 -35.85 -15.79
N HIS A 408 12.32 -36.54 -15.51
CA HIS A 408 12.34 -37.86 -14.87
C HIS A 408 12.09 -37.86 -13.35
N TYR A 409 11.52 -36.79 -12.80
CA TYR A 409 11.08 -36.74 -11.40
C TYR A 409 9.63 -36.24 -11.36
N GLY A 410 8.74 -37.11 -10.89
CA GLY A 410 7.33 -36.76 -10.68
C GLY A 410 7.19 -35.65 -9.62
N PRO A 411 6.07 -34.91 -9.61
CA PRO A 411 5.82 -33.88 -8.61
C PRO A 411 5.85 -34.49 -7.20
N LEU A 412 6.47 -33.76 -6.27
CA LEU A 412 6.42 -34.08 -4.85
C LEU A 412 4.96 -34.01 -4.37
N GLN A 413 4.58 -34.93 -3.49
CA GLN A 413 3.21 -35.20 -3.10
C GLN A 413 2.53 -33.95 -2.48
N GLU A 414 1.49 -33.45 -3.11
CA GLU A 414 0.64 -32.37 -2.58
C GLU A 414 -0.08 -32.83 -1.30
N SER A 415 -0.17 -31.93 -0.31
CA SER A 415 -0.92 -32.20 0.93
C SER A 415 -2.41 -32.27 0.62
N ARG A 416 -3.04 -33.40 0.99
CA ARG A 416 -4.49 -33.65 0.77
C ARG A 416 -5.42 -32.73 1.56
N TYR A 417 -4.88 -31.86 2.42
CA TYR A 417 -5.67 -31.01 3.32
C TYR A 417 -5.40 -29.52 3.14
N SER A 418 -4.47 -29.12 2.27
CA SER A 418 -4.16 -27.70 2.06
C SER A 418 -5.34 -26.98 1.40
N ARG A 419 -5.86 -25.95 2.06
CA ARG A 419 -6.87 -25.07 1.44
C ARG A 419 -6.27 -24.15 0.39
N VAL A 420 -4.96 -24.01 0.24
CA VAL A 420 -4.37 -23.09 -0.77
C VAL A 420 -3.81 -23.85 -1.96
N GLY A 421 -3.18 -25.01 -1.76
CA GLY A 421 -2.59 -25.83 -2.82
C GLY A 421 -3.24 -27.20 -3.06
N GLY A 422 -4.26 -27.60 -2.30
CA GLY A 422 -4.90 -28.91 -2.44
C GLY A 422 -5.96 -28.98 -3.56
N PRO A 423 -6.32 -30.20 -4.02
CA PRO A 423 -7.35 -30.40 -5.04
C PRO A 423 -8.72 -29.88 -4.59
N ALA A 424 -9.51 -29.36 -5.54
CA ALA A 424 -10.81 -28.72 -5.29
C ALA A 424 -11.85 -29.63 -4.59
N VAL A 425 -11.64 -30.94 -4.58
CA VAL A 425 -12.51 -31.93 -3.91
C VAL A 425 -11.65 -32.97 -3.22
N VAL A 426 -11.90 -33.21 -1.94
CA VAL A 426 -11.25 -34.27 -1.15
C VAL A 426 -12.32 -35.11 -0.48
N LEU A 427 -12.37 -36.41 -0.79
CA LEU A 427 -13.31 -37.37 -0.22
C LEU A 427 -14.81 -36.97 -0.36
N GLY A 428 -15.17 -36.34 -1.48
CA GLY A 428 -16.55 -35.94 -1.77
C GLY A 428 -16.99 -34.63 -1.11
N PHE A 429 -16.08 -33.94 -0.41
CA PHE A 429 -16.29 -32.59 0.06
C PHE A 429 -15.59 -31.62 -0.89
N ASN A 430 -16.37 -30.70 -1.48
CA ASN A 430 -15.81 -29.57 -2.20
C ASN A 430 -15.09 -28.67 -1.20
N ARG A 431 -13.94 -28.11 -1.61
CA ARG A 431 -13.25 -27.04 -0.89
C ARG A 431 -14.19 -25.90 -0.53
#